data_AF-A0A967UMY5-F1
#
_entry.id   AF-A0A967UMY5-F1
#
_cell.length_a   1.000
_cell.length_b   1.000
_cell.length_c   1.000
_cell.angle_alpha   90.00
_cell.angle_beta   90.00
_cell.angle_gamma   90.00
#
_symmetry.space_group_name_H-M   'P 1'
#
loop_
_entity.id
_entity.type
_entity.pdbx_description
1 polymer ?
#
loop_
_entity_poly.entity_id
_entity_poly.type
_entity_poly.pdbx_seq_one_letter_code
_entity_poly.pdbx_strand_id
1 'polypeptide(L)' 'LGIDIWEVIDAAATKPFGFQPFYPGPGVGGHCIPLDPQFLAWRAREANFATRFIDLAEQVNTRQPKYTAD' A
#
# COMPACT_ATOMS: atom_id res chain seq x y z
N LEU A 1 19.68 1.36 -5.82
CA LEU A 1 19.29 1.27 -7.24
C LEU A 1 19.46 2.60 -7.98
N GLY A 2 19.42 3.76 -7.31
CA GLY A 2 19.67 5.04 -7.97
C GLY A 2 18.59 5.41 -8.99
N ILE A 3 17.35 4.98 -8.77
CA ILE A 3 16.20 5.19 -9.65
C ILE A 3 15.26 6.18 -8.95
N ASP A 4 14.74 7.15 -9.70
CA ASP A 4 13.71 8.06 -9.24
C ASP A 4 12.31 7.43 -9.39
N ILE A 5 11.57 7.33 -8.29
CA ILE A 5 10.22 6.77 -8.29
C ILE A 5 9.23 7.66 -9.05
N TRP A 6 9.43 8.98 -9.09
CA TRP A 6 8.56 9.90 -9.80
C TRP A 6 8.67 9.70 -11.31
N GLU A 7 9.89 9.58 -11.84
CA GLU A 7 10.12 9.24 -13.26
C GLU A 7 9.51 7.88 -13.64
N VAL A 8 9.59 6.89 -12.74
CA VAL A 8 8.99 5.57 -12.97
C VAL A 8 7.46 5.66 -13.07
N ILE A 9 6.82 6.44 -12.19
CA ILE A 9 5.36 6.65 -12.21
C ILE A 9 4.96 7.41 -13.48
N ASP A 10 5.67 8.48 -13.83
CA ASP A 10 5.40 9.28 -15.03
C ASP A 10 5.54 8.43 -16.30
N ALA A 11 6.60 7.62 -16.40
CA ALA A 11 6.78 6.69 -17.50
C ALA A 11 5.66 5.65 -17.57
N ALA A 12 5.25 5.09 -16.42
CA ALA A 12 4.17 4.11 -16.37
C ALA A 12 2.80 4.73 -16.71
N ALA A 13 2.58 6.00 -16.36
CA ALA A 13 1.37 6.77 -16.66
C ALA A 13 1.16 7.06 -18.15
N THR A 14 2.19 6.91 -18.99
CA THR A 14 2.04 7.03 -20.45
C THR A 14 1.22 5.91 -21.09
N LYS A 15 0.95 4.81 -20.37
CA LYS A 15 0.16 3.70 -20.88
C LYS A 15 -1.29 4.14 -21.11
N PRO A 16 -1.89 3.84 -22.29
CA PRO A 16 -3.26 4.26 -22.60
C PRO A 16 -4.33 3.49 -21.81
N PHE A 17 -3.95 2.46 -21.03
CA PHE A 17 -4.84 1.66 -20.21
C PHE A 17 -4.08 0.93 -19.10
N GLY A 18 -4.81 0.46 -18.09
CA GLY A 18 -4.30 -0.50 -17.09
C GLY A 18 -3.30 0.08 -16.10
N PHE A 19 -3.14 1.40 -16.04
CA PHE A 19 -2.34 2.06 -15.03
C PHE A 19 -3.07 3.31 -14.51
N GLN A 20 -3.37 3.31 -13.22
CA GLN A 20 -3.79 4.51 -12.51
C GLN A 20 -2.59 4.97 -11.67
N PRO A 21 -2.12 6.22 -11.83
CA PRO A 21 -0.99 6.70 -11.06
C PRO A 21 -1.38 6.83 -9.59
N PHE A 22 -0.55 6.23 -8.73
CA PHE A 22 -0.58 6.43 -7.28
C PHE A 22 0.78 6.98 -6.87
N TYR A 23 0.76 8.01 -6.04
CA TYR A 23 1.98 8.70 -5.64
C TYR A 23 2.39 8.26 -4.23
N PRO A 24 3.69 7.99 -4.02
CA PRO A 24 4.19 7.60 -2.71
C PRO A 24 4.01 8.76 -1.72
N GLY A 25 3.80 8.40 -0.47
CA GLY A 25 3.70 9.33 0.64
C GLY A 25 4.18 8.67 1.94
N PRO A 26 4.07 9.36 3.09
CA PRO A 26 4.51 8.86 4.39
C PRO A 26 3.69 7.65 4.88
N GLY A 27 2.63 7.28 4.18
CA GLY A 27 1.71 6.22 4.55
C GLY A 27 0.26 6.69 4.43
N VAL A 28 -0.65 5.73 4.32
CA VAL A 28 -2.09 5.95 4.35
C VAL A 28 -2.56 6.01 5.81
N GLY A 29 -3.27 7.09 6.15
CA GLY A 29 -3.88 7.30 7.47
C GLY A 29 -5.40 7.24 7.44
N GLY A 30 -6.04 7.96 8.37
CA GLY A 30 -7.49 7.94 8.56
C GLY A 30 -7.98 6.73 9.34
N HIS A 31 -9.29 6.63 9.58
CA HIS A 31 -9.85 5.51 10.36
C HIS A 31 -10.27 4.33 9.48
N CYS A 32 -10.70 4.54 8.23
CA CYS A 32 -11.23 3.46 7.38
C CYS A 32 -10.12 2.53 6.89
N ILE A 33 -9.12 3.07 6.19
CA ILE A 33 -8.13 2.25 5.48
C ILE A 33 -7.24 1.42 6.41
N PRO A 34 -6.81 1.91 7.59
CA PRO A 34 -6.08 1.08 8.53
C PRO A 34 -6.96 0.04 9.26
N LEU A 35 -8.25 0.32 9.45
CA LEU A 35 -9.13 -0.53 10.26
C LEU A 35 -9.88 -1.58 9.42
N ASP A 36 -10.53 -1.17 8.34
CA ASP A 36 -11.48 -1.99 7.60
C ASP A 36 -10.82 -3.24 7.00
N PRO A 37 -9.63 -3.16 6.35
CA PRO A 37 -8.92 -4.34 5.86
C PRO A 37 -8.49 -5.27 6.99
N GLN A 38 -8.05 -4.71 8.13
CA GLN A 38 -7.64 -5.51 9.29
C GLN A 38 -8.82 -6.24 9.94
N PHE A 39 -9.99 -5.61 9.97
CA PHE A 39 -11.23 -6.24 10.39
C PHE A 39 -11.60 -7.41 9.46
N LEU A 40 -11.52 -7.22 8.14
CA LEU A 40 -11.76 -8.30 7.17
C LEU A 40 -10.73 -9.43 7.30
N ALA A 41 -9.45 -9.10 7.51
CA ALA A 41 -8.39 -10.07 7.76
C ALA A 41 -8.65 -10.89 9.03
N TRP A 42 -9.08 -10.23 10.11
CA TRP A 42 -9.51 -10.90 11.34
C TRP A 42 -10.68 -11.85 11.09
N ARG A 43 -11.73 -11.40 10.39
CA ARG A 43 -12.89 -12.23 10.06
C ARG A 43 -12.53 -13.42 9.18
N ALA A 44 -11.61 -13.24 8.23
CA ALA A 44 -11.14 -14.31 7.35
C ALA A 44 -10.31 -15.37 8.11
N ARG A 45 -9.54 -14.95 9.13
CA ARG A 45 -8.81 -15.88 10.00
C ARG A 45 -9.73 -16.85 10.74
N GLU A 46 -10.93 -16.43 11.14
CA GLU A 46 -11.92 -17.32 11.74
C GLU A 46 -12.40 -18.43 10.78
N ALA A 47 -12.33 -18.17 9.47
CA ALA A 47 -12.60 -19.15 8.42
C ALA A 47 -11.33 -19.93 7.98
N ASN A 48 -10.25 -19.89 8.77
CA ASN A 48 -8.93 -20.44 8.43
C ASN A 48 -8.38 -19.94 7.07
N PHE A 49 -8.72 -18.71 6.68
CA PHE A 49 -8.23 -18.07 5.46
C PHE A 49 -7.21 -16.98 5.78
N ALA A 50 -6.00 -17.11 5.22
CA ALA A 50 -4.93 -16.14 5.40
C ALA A 50 -4.96 -15.03 4.33
N THR A 51 -5.11 -13.78 4.77
CA THR A 51 -5.18 -12.59 3.90
C THR A 51 -3.81 -11.96 3.68
N ARG A 52 -2.88 -12.70 3.06
CA ARG A 52 -1.48 -12.29 2.88
C ARG A 52 -1.30 -10.90 2.26
N PHE A 53 -2.20 -10.50 1.35
CA PHE A 53 -2.12 -9.20 0.69
C PHE A 53 -2.46 -8.04 1.64
N ILE A 54 -3.45 -8.22 2.51
CA ILE A 54 -3.81 -7.24 3.54
C ILE A 54 -2.65 -7.09 4.54
N ASP A 55 -2.11 -8.21 5.00
CA ASP A 55 -0.99 -8.21 5.94
C ASP A 55 0.26 -7.54 5.34
N LEU A 56 0.55 -7.81 4.05
CA LEU A 56 1.66 -7.18 3.33
C LEU A 56 1.44 -5.67 3.15
N ALA A 57 0.24 -5.27 2.76
CA ALA A 57 -0.10 -3.86 2.58
C ALA A 57 0.09 -3.09 3.90
N GLU A 58 -0.36 -3.66 5.02
CA GLU A 58 -0.14 -3.08 6.35
C GLU A 58 1.34 -2.95 6.68
N GLN A 59 2.12 -4.02 6.49
CA GLN A 59 3.57 -3.99 6.77
C GLN A 59 4.30 -2.93 5.94
N VAL A 60 3.93 -2.75 4.67
CA VAL A 60 4.48 -1.69 3.82
C VAL A 60 4.08 -0.32 4.38
N ASN A 61 2.79 -0.14 4.70
CA ASN A 61 2.26 1.13 5.19
C ASN A 61 2.89 1.57 6.52
N THR A 62 3.00 0.67 7.51
CA THR A 62 3.61 0.97 8.82
C THR A 62 5.10 1.31 8.71
N ARG A 63 5.78 0.87 7.64
CA ARG A 63 7.21 1.17 7.42
C ARG A 63 7.43 2.52 6.77
N GLN A 64 6.46 3.07 6.03
CA GLN A 64 6.66 4.31 5.28
C GLN A 64 7.00 5.54 6.14
N PRO A 65 6.40 5.76 7.33
CA PRO A 65 6.76 6.91 8.15
C PRO A 65 8.24 6.92 8.51
N LYS A 66 8.81 5.74 8.83
CA LYS A 66 10.24 5.57 9.13
C LYS A 66 11.16 5.80 7.94
N TYR A 67 10.64 5.71 6.72
CA TYR A 67 11.41 6.00 5.52
C TYR A 67 11.39 7.49 5.18
N THR A 68 10.32 8.20 5.55
CA THR A 68 10.12 9.62 5.18
C THR A 68 10.47 10.63 6.27
N ALA A 69 10.39 10.24 7.55
CA ALA A 69 10.49 11.15 8.69
C ALA A 69 11.71 10.90 9.59
N ASP A 70 12.29 9.70 9.53
CA ASP A 70 13.55 9.34 10.19
C ASP A 70 14.71 9.39 9.18
#